data_AF-A0A830HKC1-F1
#
_entry.id   AF-A0A830HKC1-F1
#
_cell.length_a   1.000
_cell.length_b   1.000
_cell.length_c   1.000
_cell.angle_alpha   90.00
_cell.angle_beta   90.00
_cell.angle_gamma   90.00
#
_symmetry.space_group_name_H-M   'P 1'
#
loop_
_entity.id
_entity.type
_entity.pdbx_description
1 polymer ?
#
loop_
_entity_poly.entity_id
_entity_poly.type
_entity_poly.pdbx_seq_one_letter_code
_entity_poly.pdbx_strand_id
1 'polypeptide(L)'
;MARLMLAVERDTFVSDPYYGCRMCALLCHGLIQTGVAFRSFRFLSRKDKQNYFSDRGTISRAFVAENAFFVIVSIYASVQNTPCLAEWTKGTAVELAFVFFPYHAIRPFFPKTSFVQKRSSDQEIRNDTTMEKNARLMQTSAYVTKVAYILGKHMLGYFVNYVAFVRGLTSWHRWLSYAVMLGGGYNLTIGVFIHTLKFKKIISPLVAILLYIPPFVIWAVPGTLLVSELAVENRVLFTLSVIGMLANVRMSSGHQAVFQFAMLAVCRAIQTASDRH
;
A
#
# COMPACT_ATOMS: atom_id res chain seq x y z
N MET A 1 -28.23 1.03 20.58
CA MET A 1 -28.03 2.42 20.12
C MET A 1 -26.75 2.59 19.30
N ALA A 2 -25.55 2.29 19.82
CA ALA A 2 -24.28 2.41 19.07
C ALA A 2 -24.20 1.58 17.77
N ARG A 3 -24.71 0.33 17.76
CA ARG A 3 -24.79 -0.50 16.53
C ARG A 3 -25.75 0.08 15.48
N LEU A 4 -26.81 0.77 15.91
CA LEU A 4 -27.80 1.37 15.02
C LEU A 4 -27.27 2.68 14.41
N MET A 5 -26.56 3.48 15.22
CA MET A 5 -25.87 4.68 14.74
C MET A 5 -24.75 4.33 13.75
N LEU A 6 -23.94 3.30 14.03
CA LEU A 6 -22.92 2.84 13.09
C LEU A 6 -23.51 2.28 11.78
N ALA A 7 -24.70 1.68 11.82
CA ALA A 7 -25.38 1.19 10.62
C ALA A 7 -25.93 2.35 9.77
N VAL A 8 -26.61 3.31 10.39
CA VAL A 8 -27.14 4.49 9.71
C VAL A 8 -26.01 5.33 9.11
N GLU A 9 -24.95 5.58 9.88
CA GLU A 9 -23.80 6.36 9.41
C GLU A 9 -23.04 5.65 8.29
N ARG A 10 -22.93 4.31 8.34
CA ARG A 10 -22.36 3.50 7.25
C ARG A 10 -23.16 3.65 5.96
N ASP A 11 -24.49 3.55 6.03
CA ASP A 11 -25.32 3.63 4.83
C ASP A 11 -25.29 5.03 4.22
N THR A 12 -25.31 6.09 5.03
CA THR A 12 -25.11 7.48 4.52
C THR A 12 -23.71 7.73 3.97
N PHE A 13 -22.68 7.13 4.54
CA PHE A 13 -21.29 7.38 4.14
C PHE A 13 -20.93 6.66 2.83
N VAL A 14 -21.44 5.44 2.64
CA VAL A 14 -21.19 4.66 1.41
C VAL A 14 -22.12 5.08 0.28
N SER A 15 -23.29 5.65 0.59
CA SER A 15 -24.19 6.23 -0.41
C SER A 15 -23.78 7.63 -0.88
N ASP A 16 -22.81 8.30 -0.24
CA ASP A 16 -22.29 9.58 -0.72
C ASP A 16 -21.54 9.38 -2.05
N PRO A 17 -22.06 9.87 -3.19
CA PRO A 17 -21.40 9.72 -4.49
C PRO A 17 -20.04 10.43 -4.56
N TYR A 18 -19.77 11.38 -3.66
CA TYR A 18 -18.52 12.14 -3.59
C TYR A 18 -17.49 11.53 -2.65
N TYR A 19 -17.82 10.41 -2.00
CA TYR A 19 -16.95 9.76 -1.03
C TYR A 19 -15.55 9.48 -1.58
N GLY A 20 -15.47 8.86 -2.75
CA GLY A 20 -14.18 8.55 -3.35
C GLY A 20 -13.47 9.77 -3.93
N CYS A 21 -14.20 10.86 -4.24
CA CYS A 21 -13.59 12.16 -4.57
C CYS A 21 -12.84 12.75 -3.36
N ARG A 22 -13.39 12.63 -2.15
CA ARG A 22 -12.72 13.09 -0.92
C ARG A 22 -11.43 12.29 -0.66
N MET A 23 -11.44 10.99 -0.93
CA MET A 23 -10.22 10.19 -0.83
C MET A 23 -9.19 10.54 -1.90
N CYS A 24 -9.62 10.72 -3.15
CA CYS A 24 -8.74 11.22 -4.20
C CYS A 24 -8.08 12.53 -3.78
N ALA A 25 -8.85 13.47 -3.22
CA ALA A 25 -8.33 14.74 -2.73
C ALA A 25 -7.28 14.52 -1.62
N LEU A 26 -7.56 13.70 -0.61
CA LEU A 26 -6.61 13.40 0.46
C LEU A 26 -5.29 12.81 -0.09
N LEU A 27 -5.37 11.89 -1.04
CA LEU A 27 -4.19 11.26 -1.63
C LEU A 27 -3.44 12.21 -2.57
N CYS A 28 -4.14 13.09 -3.28
CA CYS A 28 -3.53 14.19 -4.05
C CYS A 28 -2.76 15.15 -3.14
N HIS A 29 -3.31 15.49 -1.97
CA HIS A 29 -2.56 16.21 -0.94
C HIS A 29 -1.30 15.46 -0.53
N GLY A 30 -1.38 14.14 -0.34
CA GLY A 30 -0.22 13.29 -0.07
C GLY A 30 0.85 13.34 -1.17
N LEU A 31 0.43 13.39 -2.44
CA LEU A 31 1.35 13.50 -3.58
C LEU A 31 2.05 14.88 -3.58
N ILE A 32 1.30 15.95 -3.32
CA ILE A 32 1.85 17.31 -3.18
C ILE A 32 2.85 17.36 -2.02
N GLN A 33 2.50 16.83 -0.85
CA GLN A 33 3.38 16.74 0.31
C GLN A 33 4.66 15.97 -0.01
N THR A 34 4.55 14.87 -0.74
CA THR A 34 5.70 14.07 -1.19
C THR A 34 6.60 14.88 -2.12
N GLY A 35 6.03 15.63 -3.07
CA GLY A 35 6.78 16.51 -3.97
C GLY A 35 7.50 17.64 -3.21
N VAL A 36 6.82 18.30 -2.27
CA VAL A 36 7.39 19.35 -1.42
C VAL A 36 8.52 18.78 -0.56
N ALA A 37 8.31 17.63 0.10
CA ALA A 37 9.32 16.94 0.89
C ALA A 37 10.54 16.55 0.04
N PHE A 38 10.30 16.00 -1.17
CA PHE A 38 11.38 15.63 -2.09
C PHE A 38 12.23 16.82 -2.51
N ARG A 39 11.62 18.00 -2.74
CA ARG A 39 12.35 19.23 -3.08
C ARG A 39 13.04 19.87 -1.88
N SER A 40 12.42 19.84 -0.71
CA SER A 40 12.88 20.54 0.51
C SER A 40 13.96 19.77 1.25
N PHE A 41 13.84 18.44 1.33
CA PHE A 41 14.77 17.60 2.08
C PHE A 41 15.98 17.18 1.25
N ARG A 42 16.70 18.17 0.69
CA ARG A 42 17.91 17.93 -0.13
C ARG A 42 19.06 17.31 0.67
N PHE A 43 19.06 17.46 1.99
CA PHE A 43 20.05 16.88 2.90
C PHE A 43 19.93 15.37 3.08
N LEU A 44 18.79 14.76 2.72
CA LEU A 44 18.62 13.31 2.81
C LEU A 44 19.49 12.59 1.79
N SER A 45 19.99 11.40 2.17
CA SER A 45 20.86 10.62 1.29
C SER A 45 20.14 10.21 0.01
N ARG A 46 20.89 10.20 -1.11
CA ARG A 46 20.39 9.71 -2.41
C ARG A 46 20.49 8.19 -2.57
N LYS A 47 20.95 7.47 -1.54
CA LYS A 47 21.18 6.02 -1.62
C LYS A 47 19.85 5.26 -1.64
N ASP A 48 19.78 4.17 -2.40
CA ASP A 48 18.58 3.31 -2.49
C ASP A 48 18.34 2.41 -1.26
N LYS A 49 19.13 2.63 -0.21
CA LYS A 49 19.17 1.84 1.01
C LYS A 49 18.32 2.54 2.07
N GLN A 50 17.27 1.87 2.54
CA GLN A 50 16.42 2.40 3.60
C GLN A 50 16.98 2.03 4.99
N ASN A 51 17.16 3.04 5.84
CA ASN A 51 17.50 2.89 7.25
C ASN A 51 16.28 3.16 8.13
N TYR A 52 15.12 2.63 7.74
CA TYR A 52 13.82 2.92 8.37
C TYR A 52 13.82 2.57 9.86
N PHE A 53 14.45 1.44 10.22
CA PHE A 53 14.51 0.90 11.58
C PHE A 53 15.90 1.00 12.20
N SER A 54 16.66 2.05 11.91
CA SER A 54 17.84 2.35 12.72
C SER A 54 17.62 3.59 13.58
N ASP A 55 18.27 3.59 14.76
CA ASP A 55 18.22 4.68 15.73
C ASP A 55 18.69 6.02 15.12
N ARG A 56 19.72 5.97 14.27
CA ARG A 56 20.35 7.16 13.67
C ARG A 56 20.09 7.30 12.16
N GLY A 57 19.29 6.42 11.58
CA GLY A 57 19.06 6.38 10.14
C GLY A 57 18.13 7.47 9.64
N THR A 58 18.57 8.20 8.64
CA THR A 58 17.70 9.03 7.81
C THR A 58 16.97 8.18 6.77
N ILE A 59 15.71 8.54 6.48
CA ILE A 59 15.05 8.14 5.23
C ILE A 59 15.90 8.61 4.02
N SER A 60 15.92 7.82 2.94
CA SER A 60 16.53 8.27 1.68
C SER A 60 15.56 9.08 0.83
N ARG A 61 16.07 10.01 0.01
CA ARG A 61 15.24 10.72 -0.98
C ARG A 61 14.60 9.77 -1.99
N ALA A 62 15.30 8.68 -2.31
CA ALA A 62 14.79 7.62 -3.15
C ALA A 62 13.52 7.00 -2.54
N PHE A 63 13.48 6.78 -1.23
CA PHE A 63 12.29 6.26 -0.56
C PHE A 63 11.12 7.25 -0.60
N VAL A 64 11.38 8.55 -0.40
CA VAL A 64 10.34 9.59 -0.54
C VAL A 64 9.75 9.58 -1.96
N ALA A 65 10.60 9.48 -2.99
CA ALA A 65 10.12 9.36 -4.37
C ALA A 65 9.40 8.04 -4.64
N GLU A 66 9.85 6.93 -4.06
CA GLU A 66 9.14 5.65 -4.15
C GLU A 66 7.75 5.71 -3.49
N ASN A 67 7.58 6.45 -2.39
CA ASN A 67 6.27 6.64 -1.79
C ASN A 67 5.27 7.32 -2.75
N ALA A 68 5.72 8.21 -3.63
CA ALA A 68 4.85 8.82 -4.64
C ALA A 68 4.23 7.77 -5.57
N PHE A 69 4.96 6.70 -5.91
CA PHE A 69 4.40 5.58 -6.69
C PHE A 69 3.23 4.93 -5.96
N PHE A 70 3.37 4.61 -4.67
CA PHE A 70 2.28 3.98 -3.92
C PHE A 70 1.09 4.93 -3.76
N VAL A 71 1.33 6.23 -3.55
CA VAL A 71 0.26 7.22 -3.50
C VAL A 71 -0.50 7.26 -4.83
N ILE A 72 0.20 7.26 -5.98
CA ILE A 72 -0.42 7.23 -7.30
C ILE A 72 -1.27 5.98 -7.51
N VAL A 73 -0.76 4.81 -7.13
CA VAL A 73 -1.54 3.56 -7.21
C VAL A 73 -2.76 3.61 -6.28
N SER A 74 -2.63 4.20 -5.09
CA SER A 74 -3.77 4.41 -4.18
C SER A 74 -4.79 5.42 -4.73
N ILE A 75 -4.36 6.47 -5.44
CA ILE A 75 -5.28 7.41 -6.11
C ILE A 75 -6.12 6.64 -7.12
N TYR A 76 -5.50 5.78 -7.94
CA TYR A 76 -6.25 4.96 -8.89
C TYR A 76 -7.21 3.99 -8.19
N ALA A 77 -6.79 3.32 -7.12
CA ALA A 77 -7.69 2.48 -6.34
C ALA A 77 -8.90 3.27 -5.81
N SER A 78 -8.70 4.54 -5.43
CA SER A 78 -9.80 5.45 -5.04
C SER A 78 -10.75 5.71 -6.21
N VAL A 79 -10.20 5.99 -7.40
CA VAL A 79 -10.97 6.19 -8.63
C VAL A 79 -11.81 4.96 -8.95
N GLN A 80 -11.21 3.77 -8.91
CA GLN A 80 -11.90 2.49 -9.17
C GLN A 80 -13.02 2.21 -8.15
N ASN A 81 -12.84 2.65 -6.90
CA ASN A 81 -13.85 2.53 -5.85
C ASN A 81 -14.97 3.59 -5.94
N THR A 82 -14.84 4.57 -6.84
CA THR A 82 -15.81 5.65 -7.04
C THR A 82 -16.62 5.37 -8.30
N PRO A 83 -17.91 4.99 -8.23
CA PRO A 83 -18.66 4.55 -9.42
C PRO A 83 -18.63 5.55 -10.59
N CYS A 84 -18.82 6.84 -10.31
CA CYS A 84 -18.83 7.86 -11.35
C CYS A 84 -17.46 8.07 -12.01
N LEU A 85 -16.35 7.81 -11.32
CA LEU A 85 -15.00 7.94 -11.90
C LEU A 85 -14.51 6.62 -12.50
N ALA A 86 -14.93 5.48 -11.94
CA ALA A 86 -14.57 4.16 -12.42
C ALA A 86 -15.02 3.95 -13.87
N GLU A 87 -16.23 4.39 -14.22
CA GLU A 87 -16.75 4.33 -15.59
C GLU A 87 -15.88 5.08 -16.61
N TRP A 88 -15.19 6.16 -16.21
CA TRP A 88 -14.29 6.91 -17.10
C TRP A 88 -13.00 6.15 -17.40
N THR A 89 -12.60 5.26 -16.51
CA THR A 89 -11.39 4.45 -16.66
C THR A 89 -11.67 3.06 -17.24
N LYS A 90 -12.92 2.60 -17.21
CA LYS A 90 -13.31 1.25 -17.62
C LYS A 90 -13.00 0.99 -19.08
N GLY A 91 -12.32 -0.13 -19.35
CA GLY A 91 -11.91 -0.53 -20.70
C GLY A 91 -10.77 0.29 -21.30
N THR A 92 -10.22 1.27 -20.59
CA THR A 92 -9.15 2.13 -21.09
C THR A 92 -7.76 1.53 -20.86
N ALA A 93 -6.76 2.06 -21.58
CA ALA A 93 -5.36 1.73 -21.31
C ALA A 93 -4.92 2.09 -19.89
N VAL A 94 -5.56 3.10 -19.27
CA VAL A 94 -5.28 3.50 -17.88
C VAL A 94 -5.65 2.36 -16.93
N GLU A 95 -6.83 1.76 -17.10
CA GLU A 95 -7.24 0.63 -16.27
C GLU A 95 -6.30 -0.56 -16.41
N LEU A 96 -5.87 -0.89 -17.63
CA LEU A 96 -4.88 -1.95 -17.85
C LEU A 96 -3.54 -1.64 -17.16
N ALA A 97 -3.06 -0.41 -17.29
CA ALA A 97 -1.80 0.03 -16.70
C ALA A 97 -1.80 -0.03 -15.18
N PHE A 98 -2.92 0.30 -14.53
CA PHE A 98 -3.00 0.33 -13.07
C PHE A 98 -3.44 -0.99 -12.43
N VAL A 99 -4.32 -1.76 -13.07
CA VAL A 99 -4.84 -3.02 -12.52
C VAL A 99 -3.84 -4.16 -12.74
N PHE A 100 -3.33 -4.32 -13.96
CA PHE A 100 -2.51 -5.47 -14.34
C PHE A 100 -1.03 -5.15 -14.44
N PHE A 101 -0.68 -3.97 -14.95
CA PHE A 101 0.71 -3.62 -15.24
C PHE A 101 1.30 -2.48 -14.40
N PRO A 102 0.93 -2.22 -13.13
CA PRO A 102 1.46 -1.05 -12.42
C PRO A 102 2.98 -1.14 -12.23
N TYR A 103 3.54 -2.35 -12.17
CA TYR A 103 4.98 -2.58 -12.01
C TYR A 103 5.79 -2.54 -13.32
N HIS A 104 5.13 -2.53 -14.47
CA HIS A 104 5.76 -2.43 -15.79
C HIS A 104 5.49 -1.08 -16.44
N ALA A 105 4.27 -0.58 -16.34
CA ALA A 105 3.85 0.68 -16.93
C ALA A 105 4.24 1.89 -16.08
N ILE A 106 4.14 1.81 -14.74
CA ILE A 106 4.24 3.00 -13.87
C ILE A 106 5.51 2.94 -13.02
N ARG A 107 5.78 1.80 -12.39
CA ARG A 107 6.90 1.62 -11.44
C ARG A 107 8.29 1.97 -11.99
N PRO A 108 8.64 1.76 -13.28
CA PRO A 108 9.95 2.12 -13.81
C PRO A 108 10.29 3.61 -13.69
N PHE A 109 9.29 4.48 -13.57
CA PHE A 109 9.48 5.93 -13.40
C PHE A 109 9.86 6.34 -11.97
N PHE A 110 9.95 5.37 -11.04
CA PHE A 110 10.24 5.62 -9.64
C PHE A 110 11.47 4.81 -9.17
N PRO A 111 12.26 5.32 -8.22
CA PRO A 111 13.40 4.57 -7.67
C PRO A 111 12.93 3.32 -6.91
N LYS A 112 13.75 2.27 -6.87
CA LYS A 112 13.50 1.02 -6.14
C LYS A 112 14.38 0.98 -4.91
N THR A 113 13.78 1.12 -3.74
CA THR A 113 14.53 1.05 -2.49
C THR A 113 14.35 -0.30 -1.80
N SER A 114 15.35 -0.68 -1.03
CA SER A 114 15.36 -1.93 -0.27
C SER A 114 15.56 -1.66 1.20
N PHE A 115 14.85 -2.42 2.03
CA PHE A 115 15.11 -2.47 3.47
C PHE A 115 16.48 -3.11 3.68
N VAL A 116 17.42 -2.33 4.20
CA VAL A 116 18.75 -2.87 4.50
C VAL A 116 18.71 -3.58 5.82
N GLN A 117 18.79 -4.90 5.78
CA GLN A 117 19.03 -5.73 6.95
C GLN A 117 20.54 -5.71 7.27
N LYS A 118 21.11 -4.52 7.50
CA LYS A 118 22.47 -4.45 8.01
C LYS A 118 22.37 -4.78 9.49
N ARG A 119 22.91 -5.94 9.89
CA ARG A 119 23.59 -6.00 11.18
C ARG A 119 24.62 -4.87 11.12
N SER A 120 24.42 -3.80 11.90
CA SER A 120 25.51 -2.88 12.20
C SER A 120 26.73 -3.75 12.49
N SER A 121 27.87 -3.45 11.87
CA SER A 121 29.13 -4.09 12.18
C SER A 121 29.23 -4.28 13.70
N ASP A 122 29.47 -5.51 14.14
CA ASP A 122 29.39 -5.96 15.55
C ASP A 122 30.20 -5.09 16.55
N GLN A 123 31.04 -4.17 16.05
CA GLN A 123 31.79 -3.19 16.83
C GLN A 123 30.96 -2.01 17.38
N GLU A 124 29.90 -1.53 16.71
CA GLU A 124 29.11 -0.38 17.22
C GLU A 124 28.02 -0.80 18.23
N ILE A 125 27.55 -2.04 18.16
CA ILE A 125 26.47 -2.56 19.04
C ILE A 125 27.02 -2.89 20.45
N ARG A 126 28.31 -3.23 20.58
CA ARG A 126 28.89 -3.76 21.82
C ARG A 126 28.95 -2.78 23.00
N ASN A 127 28.81 -1.48 22.78
CA ASN A 127 29.04 -0.48 23.83
C ASN A 127 27.78 0.18 24.40
N ASP A 128 26.58 -0.18 23.94
CA ASP A 128 25.33 0.43 24.44
C ASP A 128 24.23 -0.64 24.61
N THR A 129 24.05 -1.11 25.85
CA THR A 129 23.06 -2.13 26.23
C THR A 129 21.61 -1.72 25.91
N THR A 130 21.35 -0.41 25.84
CA THR A 130 20.06 0.13 25.39
C THR A 130 19.80 -0.15 23.91
N MET A 131 20.87 -0.20 23.11
CA MET A 131 20.82 -0.45 21.67
C MET A 131 20.46 -1.91 21.36
N GLU A 132 20.86 -2.87 22.20
CA GLU A 132 20.60 -4.30 21.97
C GLU A 132 19.13 -4.69 22.16
N LYS A 133 18.47 -4.18 23.22
CA LYS A 133 17.02 -4.42 23.45
C LYS A 133 16.17 -3.77 22.37
N ASN A 134 16.55 -2.58 21.92
CA ASN A 134 15.87 -1.89 20.81
C ASN A 134 16.17 -2.56 19.46
N ALA A 135 17.36 -3.14 19.27
CA ALA A 135 17.73 -3.81 18.02
C ALA A 135 16.78 -4.97 17.69
N ARG A 136 16.39 -5.81 18.67
CA ARG A 136 15.41 -6.88 18.45
C ARG A 136 14.05 -6.33 18.02
N LEU A 137 13.55 -5.31 18.72
CA LEU A 137 12.27 -4.67 18.38
C LEU A 137 12.30 -4.06 16.97
N MET A 138 13.40 -3.39 16.62
CA MET A 138 13.61 -2.80 15.29
C MET A 138 13.69 -3.86 14.20
N GLN A 139 14.40 -4.96 14.44
CA GLN A 139 14.50 -6.07 13.50
C GLN A 139 13.15 -6.75 13.29
N THR A 140 12.40 -6.99 14.37
CA THR A 140 11.04 -7.55 14.28
C THR A 140 10.12 -6.62 13.51
N SER A 141 10.16 -5.31 13.80
CA SER A 141 9.36 -4.31 13.09
C SER A 141 9.69 -4.26 11.60
N ALA A 142 10.98 -4.30 11.24
CA ALA A 142 11.42 -4.37 9.84
C ALA A 142 10.91 -5.61 9.11
N TYR A 143 10.96 -6.77 9.78
CA TYR A 143 10.44 -8.02 9.22
C TYR A 143 8.92 -7.95 9.02
N VAL A 144 8.17 -7.51 10.03
CA VAL A 144 6.71 -7.35 9.97
C VAL A 144 6.32 -6.40 8.85
N THR A 145 6.98 -5.25 8.73
CA THR A 145 6.73 -4.29 7.64
C THR A 145 7.03 -4.88 6.27
N LYS A 146 8.11 -5.67 6.13
CA LYS A 146 8.43 -6.34 4.87
C LYS A 146 7.36 -7.36 4.47
N VAL A 147 6.90 -8.18 5.41
CA VAL A 147 5.82 -9.15 5.18
C VAL A 147 4.52 -8.43 4.82
N ALA A 148 4.15 -7.41 5.60
CA ALA A 148 2.97 -6.60 5.33
C ALA A 148 3.03 -5.90 3.97
N TYR A 149 4.22 -5.44 3.55
CA TYR A 149 4.41 -4.81 2.25
C TYR A 149 4.20 -5.80 1.09
N ILE A 150 4.73 -7.02 1.19
CA ILE A 150 4.49 -8.08 0.20
C ILE A 150 3.00 -8.44 0.15
N LEU A 151 2.39 -8.66 1.32
CA LEU A 151 0.97 -8.99 1.42
C LEU A 151 0.10 -7.86 0.87
N GLY A 152 0.39 -6.62 1.23
CA GLY A 152 -0.30 -5.43 0.75
C GLY A 152 -0.21 -5.29 -0.76
N LYS A 153 1.00 -5.44 -1.32
CA LYS A 153 1.21 -5.40 -2.78
C LYS A 153 0.35 -6.45 -3.50
N HIS A 154 0.33 -7.69 -3.03
CA HIS A 154 -0.30 -8.79 -3.77
C HIS A 154 -1.79 -8.95 -3.46
N MET A 155 -2.19 -8.87 -2.20
CA MET A 155 -3.58 -9.08 -1.82
C MET A 155 -4.40 -7.79 -1.99
N LEU A 156 -3.91 -6.66 -1.49
CA LEU A 156 -4.65 -5.40 -1.61
C LEU A 156 -4.39 -4.71 -2.96
N GLY A 157 -3.15 -4.76 -3.46
CA GLY A 157 -2.76 -4.08 -4.71
C GLY A 157 -3.10 -4.84 -6.00
N TYR A 158 -3.16 -6.17 -5.97
CA TYR A 158 -3.52 -6.98 -7.14
C TYR A 158 -4.86 -7.66 -6.96
N PHE A 159 -5.00 -8.57 -5.98
CA PHE A 159 -6.22 -9.37 -5.83
C PHE A 159 -7.49 -8.50 -5.71
N VAL A 160 -7.53 -7.52 -4.80
CA VAL A 160 -8.70 -6.63 -4.67
C VAL A 160 -8.98 -5.86 -5.97
N ASN A 161 -7.95 -5.35 -6.65
CA ASN A 161 -8.10 -4.63 -7.91
C ASN A 161 -8.61 -5.53 -9.05
N TYR A 162 -8.22 -6.81 -9.09
CA TYR A 162 -8.78 -7.79 -10.04
C TYR A 162 -10.26 -8.04 -9.76
N VAL A 163 -10.66 -8.19 -8.49
CA VAL A 163 -12.07 -8.38 -8.16
C VAL A 163 -12.88 -7.12 -8.50
N ALA A 164 -12.35 -5.94 -8.18
CA ALA A 164 -12.94 -4.65 -8.54
C ALA A 164 -13.07 -4.50 -10.05
N PHE A 165 -12.08 -4.94 -10.82
CA PHE A 165 -12.14 -4.96 -12.29
C PHE A 165 -13.24 -5.91 -12.79
N VAL A 166 -13.32 -7.14 -12.28
CA VAL A 166 -14.24 -8.16 -12.80
C VAL A 166 -15.71 -7.81 -12.53
N ARG A 167 -16.06 -7.42 -11.31
CA ARG A 167 -17.47 -7.25 -10.91
C ARG A 167 -17.75 -6.02 -10.05
N GLY A 168 -16.73 -5.19 -9.81
CA GLY A 168 -16.80 -4.11 -8.85
C GLY A 168 -16.79 -4.60 -7.39
N LEU A 169 -16.76 -3.64 -6.48
CA LEU A 169 -16.87 -3.89 -5.04
C LEU A 169 -18.28 -3.52 -4.55
N THR A 170 -18.81 -4.31 -3.61
CA THR A 170 -20.05 -3.97 -2.88
C THR A 170 -19.81 -2.77 -1.97
N SER A 171 -20.89 -2.15 -1.49
CA SER A 171 -20.84 -1.04 -0.52
C SER A 171 -19.97 -1.36 0.71
N TRP A 172 -20.11 -2.57 1.26
CA TRP A 172 -19.32 -3.02 2.40
C TRP A 172 -17.83 -3.14 2.07
N HIS A 173 -17.49 -3.77 0.94
CA HIS A 173 -16.11 -3.91 0.50
C HIS A 173 -15.45 -2.55 0.21
N ARG A 174 -16.19 -1.57 -0.33
CA ARG A 174 -15.70 -0.20 -0.54
C ARG A 174 -15.38 0.50 0.77
N TRP A 175 -16.22 0.35 1.78
CA TRP A 175 -15.97 0.90 3.12
C TRP A 175 -14.69 0.32 3.74
N LEU A 176 -14.50 -1.01 3.64
CA LEU A 176 -13.27 -1.65 4.10
C LEU A 176 -12.05 -1.16 3.31
N SER A 177 -12.17 -1.06 1.99
CA SER A 177 -11.10 -0.54 1.12
C SER A 177 -10.72 0.89 1.49
N TYR A 178 -11.68 1.74 1.84
CA TYR A 178 -11.37 3.08 2.34
C TYR A 178 -10.64 3.07 3.66
N ALA A 179 -11.02 2.24 4.62
CA ALA A 179 -10.31 2.16 5.89
C ALA A 179 -8.85 1.74 5.66
N VAL A 180 -8.63 0.79 4.74
CA VAL A 180 -7.30 0.42 4.23
C VAL A 180 -6.58 1.64 3.65
N MET A 181 -7.24 2.41 2.78
CA MET A 181 -6.65 3.59 2.14
C MET A 181 -6.35 4.72 3.12
N LEU A 182 -7.15 4.90 4.17
CA LEU A 182 -6.91 5.87 5.22
C LEU A 182 -5.65 5.52 6.02
N GLY A 183 -5.54 4.27 6.47
CA GLY A 183 -4.34 3.78 7.16
C GLY A 183 -3.10 3.78 6.28
N GLY A 184 -3.25 3.36 5.02
CA GLY A 184 -2.18 3.39 4.01
C GLY A 184 -1.74 4.81 3.67
N GLY A 185 -2.69 5.71 3.43
CA GLY A 185 -2.47 7.13 3.14
C GLY A 185 -1.77 7.84 4.28
N TYR A 186 -2.18 7.58 5.54
CA TYR A 186 -1.45 8.06 6.72
C TYR A 186 0.01 7.60 6.70
N ASN A 187 0.25 6.30 6.50
CA ASN A 187 1.61 5.74 6.52
C ASN A 187 2.50 6.31 5.40
N LEU A 188 1.93 6.54 4.21
CA LEU A 188 2.66 7.10 3.06
C LEU A 188 3.00 8.58 3.25
N THR A 189 2.11 9.36 3.89
CA THR A 189 2.24 10.82 4.00
C THR A 189 2.92 11.24 5.31
N ILE A 190 2.35 10.86 6.44
CA ILE A 190 2.83 11.24 7.78
C ILE A 190 4.11 10.47 8.13
N GLY A 191 4.34 9.32 7.51
CA GLY A 191 5.56 8.55 7.72
C GLY A 191 6.84 9.36 7.48
N VAL A 192 6.88 10.20 6.45
CA VAL A 192 8.05 11.06 6.17
C VAL A 192 8.27 12.10 7.29
N PHE A 193 7.19 12.66 7.84
CA PHE A 193 7.25 13.61 8.94
C PHE A 193 7.75 12.96 10.24
N ILE A 194 7.21 11.78 10.60
CA ILE A 194 7.64 11.04 11.80
C ILE A 194 9.14 10.74 11.75
N HIS A 195 9.65 10.26 10.60
CA HIS A 195 11.08 10.03 10.44
C HIS A 195 11.92 11.30 10.49
N THR A 196 11.38 12.42 10.02
CA THR A 196 12.06 13.71 10.14
C THR A 196 12.18 14.15 11.60
N LEU A 197 11.10 14.00 12.39
CA LEU A 197 11.11 14.28 13.83
C LEU A 197 12.09 13.35 14.57
N LYS A 198 12.11 12.07 14.21
CA LYS A 198 13.07 11.08 14.75
C LYS A 198 14.50 11.48 14.42
N PHE A 199 14.80 11.82 13.17
CA PHE A 199 16.14 12.23 12.74
C PHE A 199 16.62 13.50 13.43
N LYS A 200 15.72 14.48 13.62
CA LYS A 200 16.01 15.70 14.40
C LYS A 200 16.09 15.44 15.91
N LYS A 201 15.95 14.19 16.36
CA LYS A 201 15.93 13.78 17.77
C LYS A 201 14.84 14.47 18.60
N ILE A 202 13.76 14.93 17.95
CA ILE A 202 12.61 15.56 18.61
C ILE A 202 11.77 14.48 19.30
N ILE A 203 11.63 13.32 18.66
CA ILE A 203 10.95 12.15 19.21
C ILE A 203 11.92 10.97 19.28
N SER A 204 11.72 10.10 20.26
CA SER A 204 12.50 8.87 20.36
C SER A 204 12.07 7.85 19.28
N PRO A 205 12.94 6.91 18.90
CA PRO A 205 12.60 5.83 17.97
C PRO A 205 11.42 4.97 18.43
N LEU A 206 11.25 4.78 19.74
CA LEU A 206 10.09 4.07 20.31
C LEU A 206 8.80 4.85 20.06
N VAL A 207 8.78 6.17 20.30
CA VAL A 207 7.62 7.02 20.03
C VAL A 207 7.28 6.98 18.54
N ALA A 208 8.29 7.03 17.66
CA ALA A 208 8.07 6.87 16.22
C ALA A 208 7.37 5.55 15.88
N ILE A 209 7.80 4.42 16.46
CA ILE A 209 7.14 3.11 16.29
C ILE A 209 5.69 3.15 16.79
N LEU A 210 5.45 3.70 17.98
CA LEU A 210 4.10 3.80 18.55
C LEU A 210 3.15 4.61 17.66
N LEU A 211 3.65 5.67 17.02
CA LEU A 211 2.86 6.46 16.06
C LEU A 211 2.51 5.69 14.77
N TYR A 212 3.28 4.65 14.41
CA TYR A 212 2.96 3.78 13.27
C TYR A 212 1.94 2.67 13.60
N ILE A 213 1.72 2.35 14.88
CA ILE A 213 0.84 1.23 15.25
C ILE A 213 -0.62 1.51 14.87
N PRO A 214 -1.25 2.64 15.29
CA PRO A 214 -2.66 2.89 14.95
C PRO A 214 -2.97 2.85 13.44
N PRO A 215 -2.25 3.56 12.55
CA PRO A 215 -2.54 3.51 11.12
C PRO A 215 -2.27 2.12 10.52
N PHE A 216 -1.29 1.37 11.06
CA PHE A 216 -1.06 0.00 10.66
C PHE A 216 -2.21 -0.93 11.04
N VAL A 217 -2.81 -0.76 12.23
CA VAL A 217 -3.99 -1.53 12.66
C VAL A 217 -5.21 -1.17 11.81
N ILE A 218 -5.44 0.12 11.55
CA ILE A 218 -6.50 0.63 10.66
C ILE A 218 -6.33 0.10 9.24
N TRP A 219 -5.10 -0.15 8.79
CA TRP A 219 -4.84 -0.77 7.50
C TRP A 219 -5.02 -2.31 7.54
N ALA A 220 -4.43 -2.97 8.53
CA ALA A 220 -4.32 -4.43 8.57
C ALA A 220 -5.65 -5.11 8.88
N VAL A 221 -6.43 -4.60 9.83
CA VAL A 221 -7.68 -5.25 10.26
C VAL A 221 -8.74 -5.19 9.15
N PRO A 222 -9.13 -4.00 8.63
CA PRO A 222 -10.02 -3.92 7.48
C PRO A 222 -9.48 -4.62 6.24
N GLY A 223 -8.16 -4.55 5.99
CA GLY A 223 -7.54 -5.21 4.85
C GLY A 223 -7.65 -6.73 4.92
N THR A 224 -7.47 -7.31 6.11
CA THR A 224 -7.62 -8.76 6.31
C THR A 224 -9.07 -9.18 6.11
N LEU A 225 -10.03 -8.44 6.68
CA LEU A 225 -11.46 -8.70 6.49
C LEU A 225 -11.84 -8.64 5.01
N LEU A 226 -11.47 -7.56 4.33
CA LEU A 226 -11.73 -7.35 2.90
C LEU A 226 -11.19 -8.51 2.04
N VAL A 227 -9.93 -8.88 2.25
CA VAL A 227 -9.32 -9.97 1.49
C VAL A 227 -10.00 -11.31 1.80
N SER A 228 -10.34 -11.58 3.06
CA SER A 228 -10.97 -12.85 3.46
C SER A 228 -12.36 -13.03 2.86
N GLU A 229 -13.21 -12.00 2.89
CA GLU A 229 -14.57 -12.06 2.32
C GLU A 229 -14.51 -12.20 0.80
N LEU A 230 -13.70 -11.38 0.14
CA LEU A 230 -13.51 -11.48 -1.31
C LEU A 230 -12.89 -12.81 -1.73
N ALA A 231 -12.02 -13.41 -0.93
CA ALA A 231 -11.38 -14.69 -1.23
C ALA A 231 -12.38 -15.85 -1.25
N VAL A 232 -13.37 -15.84 -0.35
CA VAL A 232 -14.44 -16.85 -0.32
C VAL A 232 -15.26 -16.81 -1.61
N GLU A 233 -15.57 -15.59 -2.09
CA GLU A 233 -16.38 -15.36 -3.29
C GLU A 233 -15.58 -15.50 -4.60
N ASN A 234 -14.26 -15.27 -4.58
CA ASN A 234 -13.41 -15.21 -5.78
C ASN A 234 -12.19 -16.14 -5.65
N ARG A 235 -12.43 -17.40 -5.31
CA ARG A 235 -11.38 -18.39 -5.00
C ARG A 235 -10.32 -18.52 -6.10
N VAL A 236 -10.73 -18.47 -7.37
CA VAL A 236 -9.83 -18.56 -8.52
C VAL A 236 -8.85 -17.38 -8.54
N LEU A 237 -9.37 -16.15 -8.48
CA LEU A 237 -8.55 -14.93 -8.48
C LEU A 237 -7.65 -14.86 -7.24
N PHE A 238 -8.16 -15.27 -6.08
CA PHE A 238 -7.39 -15.33 -4.85
C PHE A 238 -6.22 -16.31 -4.96
N THR A 239 -6.48 -17.54 -5.41
CA THR A 239 -5.46 -18.59 -5.59
C THR A 239 -4.37 -18.14 -6.56
N LEU A 240 -4.76 -17.57 -7.71
CA LEU A 240 -3.79 -17.05 -8.69
C LEU A 240 -2.97 -15.90 -8.09
N SER A 241 -3.59 -15.01 -7.31
CA SER A 241 -2.85 -13.92 -6.65
C SER A 241 -1.86 -14.41 -5.60
N VAL A 242 -2.19 -15.49 -4.88
CA VAL A 242 -1.27 -16.18 -3.95
C VAL A 242 -0.12 -16.83 -4.72
N ILE A 243 -0.39 -17.52 -5.83
CA ILE A 243 0.64 -18.09 -6.70
C ILE A 243 1.58 -16.97 -7.19
N GLY A 244 1.03 -15.86 -7.68
CA GLY A 244 1.80 -14.69 -8.11
C GLY A 244 2.65 -14.10 -6.98
N MET A 245 2.13 -14.06 -5.74
CA MET A 245 2.88 -13.63 -4.56
C MET A 245 4.07 -14.55 -4.25
N LEU A 246 3.84 -15.87 -4.23
CA LEU A 246 4.89 -16.87 -3.96
C LEU A 246 5.96 -16.86 -5.06
N ALA A 247 5.53 -16.72 -6.32
CA ALA A 247 6.42 -16.71 -7.47
C ALA A 247 7.19 -15.38 -7.64
N ASN A 248 6.68 -14.26 -7.12
CA ASN A 248 7.33 -12.93 -7.21
C ASN A 248 8.76 -12.90 -6.65
N VAL A 249 9.14 -13.83 -5.76
CA VAL A 249 10.52 -13.94 -5.25
C VAL A 249 11.50 -14.44 -6.32
N ARG A 250 11.03 -15.21 -7.31
CA ARG A 250 11.89 -15.90 -8.31
C ARG A 250 11.62 -15.49 -9.76
N MET A 251 10.49 -14.85 -10.05
CA MET A 251 10.12 -14.50 -11.43
C MET A 251 10.91 -13.30 -11.96
N SER A 252 11.49 -13.45 -13.14
CA SER A 252 12.02 -12.32 -13.91
C SER A 252 10.90 -11.37 -14.35
N SER A 253 11.26 -10.14 -14.73
CA SER A 253 10.27 -9.13 -15.15
C SER A 253 9.44 -9.60 -16.36
N GLY A 254 10.03 -10.34 -17.30
CA GLY A 254 9.29 -10.92 -18.44
C GLY A 254 8.25 -11.94 -18.01
N HIS A 255 8.61 -12.88 -17.12
CA HIS A 255 7.65 -13.85 -16.58
C HIS A 255 6.51 -13.16 -15.83
N GLN A 256 6.80 -12.09 -15.09
CA GLN A 256 5.77 -11.31 -14.41
C GLN A 256 4.80 -10.68 -15.42
N ALA A 257 5.30 -10.17 -16.56
CA ALA A 257 4.44 -9.62 -17.60
C ALA A 257 3.52 -10.70 -18.20
N VAL A 258 4.07 -11.87 -18.52
CA VAL A 258 3.30 -13.02 -19.03
C VAL A 258 2.21 -13.44 -18.03
N PHE A 259 2.55 -13.52 -16.75
CA PHE A 259 1.57 -13.81 -15.70
C PHE A 259 0.46 -12.75 -15.63
N GLN A 260 0.78 -11.47 -15.81
CA GLN A 260 -0.22 -10.40 -15.83
C GLN A 260 -1.13 -10.45 -17.06
N PHE A 261 -0.61 -10.82 -18.24
CA PHE A 261 -1.44 -11.10 -19.41
C PHE A 261 -2.38 -12.29 -19.18
N ALA A 262 -1.88 -13.36 -18.55
CA ALA A 262 -2.71 -14.51 -18.19
C ALA A 262 -3.82 -14.10 -17.19
N MET A 263 -3.49 -13.29 -16.17
CA MET A 263 -4.46 -12.75 -15.23
C MET A 263 -5.53 -11.90 -15.91
N LEU A 264 -5.14 -11.04 -16.85
CA LEU A 264 -6.07 -10.25 -17.67
C LEU A 264 -7.03 -11.15 -18.45
N ALA A 265 -6.51 -12.19 -19.12
CA ALA A 265 -7.34 -13.13 -19.87
C ALA A 265 -8.34 -13.86 -18.97
N VAL A 266 -7.91 -14.32 -17.79
CA VAL A 266 -8.80 -14.94 -16.79
C VAL A 266 -9.87 -13.96 -16.33
N CYS A 267 -9.51 -12.72 -15.99
CA CYS A 267 -10.48 -11.71 -15.56
C CYS A 267 -11.52 -11.41 -16.65
N ARG A 268 -11.10 -11.30 -17.92
CA ARG A 268 -11.99 -11.10 -19.05
C ARG A 268 -12.92 -12.29 -19.29
N ALA A 269 -12.41 -13.51 -19.13
CA ALA A 269 -13.23 -14.72 -19.23
C ALA A 269 -14.31 -14.76 -18.15
N ILE A 270 -13.97 -14.40 -16.91
CA ILE A 270 -14.95 -14.33 -15.80
C ILE A 270 -16.00 -13.25 -16.06
N GLN A 271 -15.60 -12.04 -16.50
CA GLN A 271 -16.53 -10.98 -16.89
C GLN A 271 -17.52 -11.47 -17.96
N THR A 272 -16.99 -12.07 -19.04
CA THR A 272 -17.80 -12.55 -20.16
C THR A 272 -18.77 -13.66 -19.75
N ALA A 273 -18.37 -14.52 -18.81
CA ALA A 273 -19.26 -15.54 -18.25
C ALA A 273 -20.35 -14.93 -17.36
N SER A 274 -20.03 -13.89 -16.59
CA SER A 274 -20.99 -13.17 -15.76
C SER A 274 -22.01 -12.39 -16.59
N ASP A 275 -21.61 -11.80 -17.72
CA ASP A 275 -22.51 -11.01 -18.58
C ASP A 275 -23.55 -11.88 -19.34
N ARG A 276 -23.38 -13.20 -19.33
CA ARG A 276 -24.30 -14.16 -19.99
C ARG A 276 -25.43 -14.65 -19.07
N HIS A 277 -25.34 -14.40 -17.77
CA HIS A 277 -26.29 -14.84 -16.75
C HIS A 277 -27.11 -13.65 -16.23
#